data_AF-A0A847HQD5-F1
#
_entry.id   AF-A0A847HQD5-F1
#
_cell.length_a   1.000
_cell.length_b   1.000
_cell.length_c   1.000
_cell.angle_alpha   90.00
_cell.angle_beta   90.00
_cell.angle_gamma   90.00
#
_symmetry.space_group_name_H-M   'P 1'
#
loop_
_entity.id
_entity.type
_entity.pdbx_description
1 polymer ?
#
loop_
_entity_poly.entity_id
_entity_poly.type
_entity_poly.pdbx_seq_one_letter_code
_entity_poly.pdbx_strand_id
1 'polypeptide(L)'
;MGRACQIVIHLQRNGLRKCAYPFDATRTTFESLKAVLQNDLEDFFTKEVIVPDEKFIEAFVRQGNHAWFPVINTRYNINFPHAFKSREHFLHSFAEVEAAFRRRTIRMFAALDSGDSTLLVRYHISKAEAAELRDIIRRKFPCARFDVLAINDADVVCHDWQLENVIPYRMALAAGTHAMDPAFDANWRRLYLRVLYTGTVPKLFFVIRFFFYRCVRLVGRLRMRMCDMRGS
;
A
#
# COMPACT_ATOMS: atom_id res chain seq x y z
N MET A 1 2.06 -0.74 -4.03
CA MET A 1 2.97 -1.47 -4.94
C MET A 1 4.42 -1.35 -4.49
N GLY A 2 4.74 -1.49 -3.19
CA GLY A 2 6.14 -1.45 -2.71
C GLY A 2 6.77 -0.05 -2.76
N ARG A 3 7.92 0.11 -2.09
CA ARG A 3 8.77 1.32 -1.92
C ARG A 3 8.68 1.97 -0.55
N ALA A 4 7.47 2.21 -0.04
CA ALA A 4 7.24 2.92 1.22
C ALA A 4 6.19 2.19 2.06
N CYS A 5 6.63 1.48 3.10
CA CYS A 5 5.74 0.73 3.99
C CYS A 5 4.77 1.63 4.76
N GLN A 6 5.10 2.92 4.96
CA GLN A 6 4.22 3.86 5.66
C GLN A 6 2.87 4.08 4.98
N ILE A 7 2.83 4.01 3.65
CA ILE A 7 1.59 4.23 2.86
C ILE A 7 0.48 3.31 3.37
N VAL A 8 0.84 2.06 3.60
CA VAL A 8 -0.07 0.99 4.02
C VAL A 8 -0.69 1.29 5.38
N ILE A 9 0.10 1.86 6.28
CA ILE A 9 -0.31 2.17 7.64
C ILE A 9 -1.34 3.30 7.64
N HIS A 10 -1.09 4.34 6.86
CA HIS A 10 -2.05 5.43 6.69
C HIS A 10 -3.33 4.95 6.01
N LEU A 11 -3.24 4.13 4.96
CA LEU A 11 -4.42 3.55 4.32
C LEU A 11 -5.25 2.71 5.30
N GLN A 12 -4.59 1.94 6.17
CA GLN A 12 -5.26 1.15 7.20
C GLN A 12 -5.92 2.02 8.28
N ARG A 13 -5.22 3.01 8.84
CA ARG A 13 -5.76 3.94 9.86
C ARG A 13 -6.98 4.71 9.36
N ASN A 14 -7.03 4.99 8.06
CA ASN A 14 -8.14 5.70 7.42
C ASN A 14 -9.25 4.77 6.91
N GLY A 15 -9.17 3.46 7.18
CA GLY A 15 -10.18 2.49 6.74
C GLY A 15 -10.25 2.28 5.23
N LEU A 16 -9.22 2.72 4.50
CA LEU A 16 -9.13 2.65 3.03
C LEU A 16 -8.57 1.31 2.54
N ARG A 17 -8.00 0.51 3.46
CA ARG A 17 -7.47 -0.82 3.19
C ARG A 17 -8.03 -1.81 4.20
N LYS A 18 -8.63 -2.88 3.71
CA LYS A 18 -9.23 -3.95 4.54
C LYS A 18 -8.25 -5.07 4.91
N CYS A 19 -7.20 -5.26 4.13
CA CYS A 19 -6.33 -6.42 4.23
C CYS A 19 -4.96 -6.14 3.62
N ALA A 20 -3.99 -7.02 3.91
CA ALA A 20 -2.64 -6.92 3.38
C ALA A 20 -2.43 -7.54 2.01
N TYR A 21 -1.54 -6.92 1.24
CA TYR A 21 -1.10 -7.26 -0.11
C TYR A 21 0.42 -7.50 -0.14
N PRO A 22 0.96 -8.18 -1.16
CA PRO A 22 2.32 -8.71 -1.11
C PRO A 22 3.38 -7.61 -1.03
N PHE A 23 3.14 -6.47 -1.68
CA PHE A 23 4.08 -5.35 -1.69
C PHE A 23 3.92 -4.35 -0.54
N ASP A 24 3.13 -4.67 0.47
CA ASP A 24 2.86 -3.75 1.58
C ASP A 24 4.04 -3.61 2.55
N ALA A 25 4.84 -4.68 2.67
CA ALA A 25 5.99 -4.76 3.56
C ALA A 25 7.32 -4.80 2.79
N THR A 26 7.34 -4.27 1.56
CA THR A 26 8.51 -4.36 0.67
C THR A 26 9.09 -3.02 0.29
N ARG A 27 10.40 -2.99 0.12
CA ARG A 27 11.13 -1.95 -0.62
C ARG A 27 11.61 -2.57 -1.92
N THR A 28 11.25 -1.91 -3.01
CA THR A 28 11.47 -2.39 -4.38
C THR A 28 11.89 -1.20 -5.22
N THR A 29 12.81 -1.38 -6.15
CA THR A 29 12.99 -0.46 -7.29
C THR A 29 11.82 -0.64 -8.27
N PHE A 30 11.78 0.14 -9.36
CA PHE A 30 10.81 -0.13 -10.41
C PHE A 30 11.17 -1.41 -11.18
N GLU A 31 12.43 -1.59 -11.56
CA GLU A 31 12.90 -2.80 -12.26
C GLU A 31 12.60 -4.08 -11.50
N SER A 32 12.81 -4.11 -10.17
CA SER A 32 12.44 -5.26 -9.35
C SER A 32 10.94 -5.54 -9.35
N LEU A 33 10.11 -4.49 -9.29
CA LEU A 33 8.65 -4.61 -9.33
C LEU A 33 8.18 -5.14 -10.70
N LYS A 34 8.74 -4.60 -11.77
CA LYS A 34 8.47 -5.04 -13.14
C LYS A 34 8.85 -6.50 -13.34
N ALA A 35 10.07 -6.88 -12.97
CA ALA A 35 10.57 -8.24 -13.13
C ALA A 35 9.69 -9.25 -12.38
N VAL A 36 9.29 -8.94 -11.15
CA VAL A 36 8.46 -9.85 -10.36
C VAL A 36 7.01 -9.93 -10.84
N LEU A 37 6.44 -8.83 -11.33
CA LEU A 37 5.10 -8.84 -11.93
C LEU A 37 5.09 -9.60 -13.26
N GLN A 38 6.12 -9.46 -14.08
CA GLN A 38 6.23 -10.17 -15.35
C GLN A 38 6.31 -11.69 -15.14
N ASN A 39 6.98 -12.13 -14.08
CA ASN A 39 7.10 -13.55 -13.69
C ASN A 39 6.04 -14.02 -12.69
N ASP A 40 4.86 -13.39 -12.63
CA ASP A 40 3.71 -13.87 -11.83
C ASP A 40 3.99 -14.09 -10.34
N LEU A 41 4.95 -13.35 -9.77
CA LEU A 41 5.39 -13.51 -8.39
C LEU A 41 5.91 -14.93 -8.09
N GLU A 42 6.39 -15.66 -9.10
CA GLU A 42 7.17 -16.89 -8.93
C GLU A 42 8.32 -16.62 -7.97
N ASP A 43 8.58 -17.52 -7.02
CA ASP A 43 9.61 -17.37 -5.98
C ASP A 43 9.61 -16.01 -5.27
N PHE A 44 8.46 -15.34 -5.14
CA PHE A 44 8.42 -14.02 -4.51
C PHE A 44 8.87 -14.04 -3.05
N PHE A 45 8.56 -15.13 -2.34
CA PHE A 45 8.93 -15.32 -0.94
C PHE A 45 9.09 -16.80 -0.61
N THR A 46 10.13 -17.44 -1.16
CA THR A 46 10.48 -18.84 -0.90
C THR A 46 11.82 -18.95 -0.17
N LYS A 47 12.06 -20.08 0.50
CA LYS A 47 13.24 -20.25 1.36
C LYS A 47 14.55 -20.18 0.58
N GLU A 48 14.51 -20.56 -0.70
CA GLU A 48 15.66 -20.69 -1.59
C GLU A 48 16.22 -19.33 -2.02
N VAL A 49 15.39 -18.29 -2.07
CA VAL A 49 15.78 -16.96 -2.55
C VAL A 49 15.74 -15.89 -1.46
N ILE A 50 15.21 -16.20 -0.27
CA ILE A 50 15.15 -15.27 0.86
C ILE A 50 16.37 -15.46 1.76
N VAL A 51 17.19 -14.42 1.85
CA VAL A 51 18.41 -14.40 2.69
C VAL A 51 18.46 -13.16 3.59
N PRO A 52 19.23 -13.17 4.69
CA PRO A 52 19.46 -11.97 5.49
C PRO A 52 19.97 -10.80 4.66
N ASP A 53 19.40 -9.62 4.87
CA ASP A 53 19.88 -8.38 4.24
C ASP A 53 20.84 -7.68 5.20
N GLU A 54 22.11 -8.09 5.20
CA GLU A 54 23.10 -7.61 6.17
C GLU A 54 23.24 -6.07 6.17
N LYS A 55 23.10 -5.43 5.00
CA LYS A 55 23.14 -3.95 4.90
C LYS A 55 21.98 -3.30 5.67
N PHE A 56 20.77 -3.84 5.53
CA PHE A 56 19.62 -3.34 6.27
C PHE A 56 19.66 -3.73 7.75
N ILE A 57 20.15 -4.93 8.08
CA ILE A 57 20.35 -5.36 9.46
C ILE A 57 21.30 -4.38 10.17
N GLU A 58 22.45 -4.07 9.58
CA GLU A 58 23.39 -3.09 10.12
C GLU A 58 22.74 -1.71 10.29
N ALA A 59 21.99 -1.23 9.28
CA ALA A 59 21.31 0.05 9.36
C ALA A 59 20.27 0.09 10.49
N PHE A 60 19.54 -1.01 10.71
CA PHE A 60 18.55 -1.14 11.78
C PHE A 60 19.23 -1.15 13.16
N VAL A 61 20.31 -1.92 13.31
CA VAL A 61 21.12 -1.95 14.53
C VAL A 61 21.69 -0.57 14.86
N ARG A 62 22.23 0.15 13.88
CA ARG A 62 22.74 1.53 14.07
C ARG A 62 21.65 2.51 14.50
N GLN A 63 20.38 2.24 14.15
CA GLN A 63 19.22 3.04 14.55
C GLN A 63 18.59 2.56 15.87
N GLY A 64 19.17 1.56 16.55
CA GLY A 64 18.62 0.95 17.76
C GLY A 64 17.34 0.14 17.52
N ASN A 65 17.01 -0.18 16.27
CA ASN A 65 15.82 -0.94 15.90
C ASN A 65 16.13 -2.44 15.84
N HIS A 66 15.98 -3.12 16.96
CA HIS A 66 16.18 -4.58 17.08
C HIS A 66 14.89 -5.39 16.88
N ALA A 67 13.75 -4.71 16.66
CA ALA A 67 12.43 -5.33 16.60
C ALA A 67 12.11 -6.01 15.27
N TRP A 68 13.00 -5.90 14.28
CA TRP A 68 12.81 -6.47 12.96
C TRP A 68 14.09 -7.11 12.45
N PHE A 69 13.93 -8.16 11.64
CA PHE A 69 15.00 -8.84 10.93
C PHE A 69 14.78 -8.69 9.42
N PRO A 70 15.46 -7.71 8.79
CA PRO A 70 15.39 -7.49 7.35
C PRO A 70 15.92 -8.68 6.55
N VAL A 71 15.19 -9.06 5.52
CA VAL A 71 15.62 -10.05 4.53
C VAL A 71 15.49 -9.50 3.13
N ILE A 72 16.14 -10.14 2.16
CA ILE A 72 16.09 -9.79 0.75
C ILE A 72 15.75 -11.02 -0.08
N ASN A 73 14.91 -10.84 -1.10
CA ASN A 73 14.75 -11.80 -2.19
C ASN A 73 15.87 -11.55 -3.21
N THR A 74 16.79 -12.49 -3.35
CA THR A 74 17.97 -12.38 -4.21
C THR A 74 17.64 -12.48 -5.70
N ARG A 75 16.56 -13.19 -6.06
CA ARG A 75 16.10 -13.35 -7.46
C ARG A 75 15.62 -12.03 -8.07
N TYR A 76 14.86 -11.24 -7.31
CA TYR A 76 14.30 -9.96 -7.78
C TYR A 76 14.92 -8.72 -7.14
N ASN A 77 15.86 -8.87 -6.21
CA ASN A 77 16.45 -7.79 -5.43
C ASN A 77 15.38 -6.96 -4.69
N ILE A 78 14.49 -7.63 -3.95
CA ILE A 78 13.39 -7.01 -3.18
C ILE A 78 13.68 -7.11 -1.70
N ASN A 79 13.73 -5.98 -0.98
CA ASN A 79 13.96 -5.98 0.47
C ASN A 79 12.63 -6.09 1.22
N PHE A 80 12.65 -6.82 2.32
CA PHE A 80 11.53 -7.03 3.24
C PHE A 80 11.95 -6.58 4.65
N PRO A 81 11.98 -5.26 4.90
CA PRO A 81 12.54 -4.70 6.14
C PRO A 81 11.77 -5.09 7.41
N HIS A 82 10.50 -5.48 7.28
CA HIS A 82 9.60 -5.76 8.40
C HIS A 82 8.85 -7.09 8.25
N ALA A 83 9.44 -8.08 7.57
CA ALA A 83 8.82 -9.41 7.44
C ALA A 83 8.93 -10.24 8.72
N PHE A 84 10.04 -10.12 9.44
CA PHE A 84 10.36 -10.93 10.61
C PHE A 84 10.63 -10.05 11.82
N LYS A 85 10.18 -10.45 13.01
CA LYS A 85 10.32 -9.66 14.25
C LYS A 85 11.65 -9.86 15.00
N SER A 86 12.42 -10.91 14.73
CA SER A 86 13.73 -11.08 15.38
C SER A 86 14.68 -11.96 14.56
N ARG A 87 15.99 -11.74 14.75
CA ARG A 87 17.08 -12.49 14.11
C ARG A 87 17.11 -13.95 14.54
N GLU A 88 16.93 -14.20 15.84
CA GLU A 88 16.95 -15.54 16.43
C GLU A 88 15.80 -16.43 15.94
N HIS A 89 14.72 -15.83 15.41
CA HIS A 89 13.50 -16.57 15.06
C HIS A 89 13.10 -16.50 13.59
N PHE A 90 13.94 -15.94 12.71
CA PHE A 90 13.54 -15.81 11.30
C PHE A 90 13.28 -17.18 10.65
N LEU A 91 14.16 -18.17 10.86
CA LEU A 91 13.95 -19.52 10.35
C LEU A 91 12.75 -20.21 11.01
N HIS A 92 12.53 -19.97 12.30
CA HIS A 92 11.42 -20.56 13.05
C HIS A 92 10.04 -20.04 12.59
N SER A 93 9.96 -18.78 12.15
CA SER A 93 8.73 -18.16 11.67
C SER A 93 8.60 -18.15 10.15
N PHE A 94 9.58 -18.70 9.42
CA PHE A 94 9.64 -18.63 7.96
C PHE A 94 8.37 -19.17 7.30
N ALA A 95 7.96 -20.39 7.67
CA ALA A 95 6.78 -21.05 7.09
C ALA A 95 5.49 -20.24 7.31
N GLU A 96 5.34 -19.59 8.48
CA GLU A 96 4.18 -18.73 8.76
C GLU A 96 4.18 -17.48 7.87
N VAL A 97 5.34 -16.83 7.76
CA VAL A 97 5.51 -15.59 6.98
C VAL A 97 5.35 -15.88 5.49
N GLU A 98 5.94 -16.97 4.98
CA GLU A 98 5.75 -17.46 3.62
C GLU A 98 4.27 -17.72 3.31
N ALA A 99 3.57 -18.46 4.18
CA ALA A 99 2.15 -18.70 4.02
C ALA A 99 1.34 -17.38 4.02
N ALA A 100 1.74 -16.39 4.82
CA ALA A 100 1.13 -15.07 4.82
C ALA A 100 1.36 -14.34 3.49
N PHE A 101 2.57 -14.35 2.92
CA PHE A 101 2.84 -13.75 1.61
C PHE A 101 2.09 -14.48 0.49
N ARG A 102 2.02 -15.81 0.50
CA ARG A 102 1.20 -16.58 -0.45
C ARG A 102 -0.27 -16.16 -0.42
N ARG A 103 -0.88 -16.04 0.76
CA ARG A 103 -2.26 -15.54 0.91
C ARG A 103 -2.44 -14.12 0.37
N ARG A 104 -1.42 -13.25 0.55
CA ARG A 104 -1.45 -11.88 0.04
C ARG A 104 -1.36 -11.85 -1.49
N THR A 105 -0.50 -12.66 -2.09
CA THR A 105 -0.37 -12.80 -3.55
C THR A 105 -1.67 -13.26 -4.20
N ILE A 106 -2.26 -14.35 -3.69
CA ILE A 106 -3.55 -14.86 -4.18
C ILE A 106 -4.63 -13.77 -4.13
N ARG A 107 -4.70 -13.03 -3.01
CA ARG A 107 -5.66 -11.94 -2.84
C ARG A 107 -5.45 -10.79 -3.83
N MET A 108 -4.20 -10.44 -4.11
CA MET A 108 -3.87 -9.39 -5.08
C MET A 108 -4.32 -9.77 -6.49
N PHE A 109 -4.02 -10.99 -6.92
CA PHE A 109 -4.45 -11.49 -8.22
C PHE A 109 -5.97 -11.58 -8.30
N ALA A 110 -6.64 -12.12 -7.28
CA ALA A 110 -8.10 -12.14 -7.24
C ALA A 110 -8.72 -10.73 -7.32
N ALA A 111 -8.13 -9.74 -6.65
CA ALA A 111 -8.62 -8.36 -6.73
C ALA A 111 -8.47 -7.78 -8.15
N LEU A 112 -7.33 -8.02 -8.82
CA LEU A 112 -7.10 -7.56 -10.18
C LEU A 112 -7.97 -8.29 -11.22
N ASP A 113 -8.27 -9.57 -10.98
CA ASP A 113 -9.06 -10.40 -11.89
C ASP A 113 -10.59 -10.26 -11.69
N SER A 114 -11.02 -9.81 -10.51
CA SER A 114 -12.45 -9.69 -10.16
C SER A 114 -13.27 -8.72 -11.02
N GLY A 115 -12.62 -7.85 -11.79
CA GLY A 115 -13.26 -6.72 -12.48
C GLY A 115 -13.63 -5.56 -11.55
N ASP A 116 -13.41 -5.68 -10.24
CA ASP A 116 -13.56 -4.57 -9.30
C ASP A 116 -12.49 -3.50 -9.56
N SER A 117 -12.87 -2.26 -9.27
CA SER A 117 -11.97 -1.14 -9.43
C SER A 117 -10.85 -1.16 -8.38
N THR A 118 -9.60 -1.29 -8.83
CA THR A 118 -8.41 -1.38 -7.97
C THR A 118 -7.53 -0.14 -8.08
N LEU A 119 -7.11 0.43 -6.94
CA LEU A 119 -6.16 1.54 -6.91
C LEU A 119 -4.75 1.03 -6.58
N LEU A 120 -3.84 1.12 -7.55
CA LEU A 120 -2.45 0.73 -7.40
C LEU A 120 -1.61 1.93 -6.98
N VAL A 121 -1.21 1.98 -5.71
CA VAL A 121 -0.43 3.09 -5.17
C VAL A 121 1.07 2.82 -5.27
N ARG A 122 1.83 3.73 -5.87
CA ARG A 122 3.29 3.67 -5.92
C ARG A 122 3.89 5.05 -5.61
N TYR A 123 4.93 5.05 -4.78
CA TYR A 123 5.67 6.26 -4.43
C TYR A 123 7.02 6.29 -5.15
N HIS A 124 7.47 7.49 -5.54
CA HIS A 124 8.61 7.74 -6.43
C HIS A 124 8.54 6.88 -7.68
N ILE A 125 7.66 7.28 -8.60
CA ILE A 125 7.57 6.67 -9.92
C ILE A 125 7.51 7.79 -10.96
N SER A 126 8.31 7.68 -12.00
CA SER A 126 8.31 8.60 -13.14
C SER A 126 7.10 8.37 -14.05
N LYS A 127 6.86 9.31 -14.96
CA LYS A 127 5.80 9.18 -15.98
C LYS A 127 5.98 7.93 -16.85
N ALA A 128 7.21 7.65 -17.27
CA ALA A 128 7.53 6.50 -18.12
C ALA A 128 7.30 5.17 -17.38
N GLU A 129 7.83 5.05 -16.16
CA GLU A 129 7.64 3.85 -15.33
C GLU A 129 6.15 3.63 -14.98
N ALA A 130 5.38 4.69 -14.74
CA ALA A 130 3.96 4.57 -14.47
C ALA A 130 3.16 4.09 -15.69
N ALA A 131 3.53 4.55 -16.89
CA ALA A 131 2.97 4.03 -18.14
C ALA A 131 3.32 2.55 -18.33
N GLU A 132 4.57 2.16 -18.10
CA GLU A 132 5.01 0.76 -18.20
C GLU A 132 4.31 -0.12 -17.15
N LEU A 133 4.15 0.35 -15.91
CA LEU A 133 3.38 -0.37 -14.88
C LEU A 133 1.94 -0.60 -15.34
N ARG A 134 1.27 0.45 -15.83
CA ARG A 134 -0.09 0.35 -16.37
C ARG A 134 -0.15 -0.70 -17.48
N ASP A 135 0.79 -0.68 -18.40
CA ASP A 135 0.79 -1.58 -19.56
C ASP A 135 1.05 -3.04 -19.14
N ILE A 136 1.92 -3.29 -18.15
CA ILE A 136 2.10 -4.61 -17.54
C ILE A 136 0.79 -5.11 -16.93
N ILE A 137 0.10 -4.28 -16.14
CA ILE A 137 -1.15 -4.68 -15.49
C ILE A 137 -2.25 -4.92 -16.52
N ARG A 138 -2.43 -4.04 -17.51
CA ARG A 138 -3.40 -4.23 -18.61
C ARG A 138 -3.15 -5.52 -19.39
N ARG A 139 -1.88 -5.83 -19.70
CA ARG A 139 -1.55 -7.05 -20.44
C ARG A 139 -1.86 -8.32 -19.64
N LYS A 140 -1.52 -8.32 -18.35
CA LYS A 140 -1.71 -9.50 -17.48
C LYS A 140 -3.15 -9.67 -17.01
N PHE A 141 -3.88 -8.58 -16.83
CA PHE A 141 -5.26 -8.56 -16.36
C PHE A 141 -6.11 -7.69 -17.30
N PRO A 142 -6.45 -8.18 -18.50
CA PRO A 142 -7.12 -7.38 -19.54
C PRO A 142 -8.51 -6.88 -19.15
N CYS A 143 -9.17 -7.58 -18.22
CA CYS A 143 -10.48 -7.19 -17.69
C CYS A 143 -10.40 -6.33 -16.41
N ALA A 144 -9.18 -6.08 -15.89
CA ALA A 144 -9.01 -5.31 -14.66
C ALA A 144 -9.44 -3.85 -14.87
N ARG A 145 -10.26 -3.35 -13.95
CA ARG A 145 -10.52 -1.92 -13.81
C ARG A 145 -9.55 -1.38 -12.78
N PHE A 146 -8.63 -0.50 -13.17
CA PHE A 146 -7.65 0.01 -12.21
C PHE A 146 -7.18 1.43 -12.54
N ASP A 147 -6.68 2.11 -11.51
CA ASP A 147 -5.93 3.36 -11.65
C ASP A 147 -4.58 3.20 -10.93
N VAL A 148 -3.51 3.75 -11.51
CA VAL A 148 -2.19 3.85 -10.88
C VAL A 148 -2.05 5.22 -10.25
N LEU A 149 -1.97 5.27 -8.93
CA LEU A 149 -1.67 6.48 -8.19
C LEU A 149 -0.16 6.64 -8.03
N ALA A 150 0.41 7.54 -8.82
CA ALA A 150 1.83 7.87 -8.83
C ALA A 150 2.11 9.03 -7.87
N ILE A 151 2.57 8.71 -6.66
CA ILE A 151 2.88 9.69 -5.62
C ILE A 151 4.35 10.10 -5.75
N ASN A 152 4.60 11.39 -5.90
CA ASN A 152 5.93 11.99 -5.89
C ASN A 152 6.01 13.10 -4.84
N ASP A 153 7.23 13.51 -4.52
CA ASP A 153 7.48 14.58 -3.55
C ASP A 153 6.86 15.91 -3.99
N ALA A 154 6.64 16.79 -3.03
CA ALA A 154 5.90 18.05 -3.23
C ALA A 154 6.64 19.03 -4.17
N ASP A 155 7.97 18.96 -4.19
CA ASP A 155 8.88 19.76 -5.01
C ASP A 155 8.96 19.26 -6.47
N VAL A 156 8.56 18.01 -6.74
CA VAL A 156 8.50 17.49 -8.11
C VAL A 156 7.33 18.13 -8.86
N VAL A 157 7.63 18.77 -10.00
CA VAL A 157 6.60 19.34 -10.88
C VAL A 157 5.83 18.22 -11.61
N CYS A 158 4.81 17.65 -10.98
CA CYS A 158 3.82 16.83 -11.68
C CYS A 158 2.84 17.70 -12.48
N HIS A 159 3.05 17.81 -13.78
CA HIS A 159 1.99 18.24 -14.70
C HIS A 159 0.94 17.12 -14.85
N ASP A 160 -0.20 17.42 -15.48
CA ASP A 160 -1.07 16.36 -15.98
C ASP A 160 -0.25 15.50 -16.96
N TRP A 161 -0.13 14.21 -16.65
CA TRP A 161 0.64 13.30 -17.47
C TRP A 161 -0.09 12.90 -18.74
N GLN A 162 -1.39 13.19 -18.87
CA GLN A 162 -2.22 12.77 -19.99
C GLN A 162 -2.11 11.26 -20.26
N LEU A 163 -1.99 10.50 -19.17
CA LEU A 163 -1.93 9.05 -19.20
C LEU A 163 -3.22 8.51 -18.62
N GLU A 164 -3.97 7.79 -19.45
CA GLU A 164 -5.16 7.08 -18.99
C GLU A 164 -4.80 6.09 -17.87
N ASN A 165 -5.66 6.01 -16.85
CA ASN A 165 -5.48 5.20 -15.66
C ASN A 165 -4.20 5.48 -14.87
N VAL A 166 -3.63 6.68 -15.00
CA VAL A 166 -2.53 7.14 -14.15
C VAL A 166 -2.88 8.49 -13.55
N ILE A 167 -2.86 8.55 -12.22
CA ILE A 167 -3.17 9.74 -11.44
C ILE A 167 -1.85 10.21 -10.80
N PRO A 168 -1.17 11.22 -11.36
CA PRO A 168 -0.03 11.82 -10.70
C PRO A 168 -0.50 12.61 -9.48
N TYR A 169 0.19 12.45 -8.35
CA TYR A 169 -0.11 13.18 -7.13
C TYR A 169 1.16 13.60 -6.42
N ARG A 170 1.11 14.80 -5.85
CA ARG A 170 2.21 15.36 -5.07
C ARG A 170 1.86 15.31 -3.61
N MET A 171 2.74 14.76 -2.80
CA MET A 171 2.56 14.71 -1.36
C MET A 171 3.90 14.72 -0.67
N ALA A 172 4.07 15.63 0.30
CA ALA A 172 5.14 15.50 1.26
C ALA A 172 4.86 14.26 2.12
N LEU A 173 5.68 13.22 1.95
CA LEU A 173 5.70 12.13 2.91
C LEU A 173 6.61 12.48 4.07
N ALA A 174 6.20 12.06 5.25
CA ALA A 174 7.03 12.17 6.43
C ALA A 174 8.25 11.25 6.27
N ALA A 175 9.45 11.82 6.42
CA ALA A 175 10.69 11.06 6.38
C ALA A 175 10.96 10.36 7.71
N GLY A 176 11.64 9.21 7.67
CA GLY A 176 12.18 8.53 8.84
C GLY A 176 11.13 8.17 9.89
N THR A 177 11.36 8.57 11.14
CA THR A 177 10.51 8.26 12.31
C THR A 177 9.15 8.93 12.28
N HIS A 178 8.99 10.02 11.51
CA HIS A 178 7.70 10.70 11.33
C HIS A 178 6.78 9.98 10.34
N ALA A 179 7.26 8.93 9.66
CA ALA A 179 6.48 8.12 8.72
C ALA A 179 5.23 7.47 9.35
N MET A 180 5.17 7.41 10.69
CA MET A 180 4.04 6.90 11.46
C MET A 180 3.20 8.00 12.12
N ASP A 181 3.51 9.27 11.88
CA ASP A 181 2.86 10.40 12.51
C ASP A 181 1.41 10.56 11.98
N PRO A 182 0.40 10.48 12.86
CA PRO A 182 -1.00 10.70 12.48
C PRO A 182 -1.28 12.05 11.83
N ALA A 183 -0.42 13.07 11.99
CA ALA A 183 -0.56 14.36 11.33
C ALA A 183 -0.67 14.23 9.79
N PHE A 184 -0.05 13.20 9.21
CA PHE A 184 -0.11 12.95 7.76
C PHE A 184 -1.39 12.24 7.31
N ASP A 185 -2.22 11.71 8.23
CA ASP A 185 -3.47 11.02 7.87
C ASP A 185 -4.44 11.95 7.12
N ALA A 186 -4.42 13.26 7.43
CA ALA A 186 -5.22 14.25 6.73
C ALA A 186 -4.88 14.34 5.23
N ASN A 187 -3.60 14.21 4.87
CA ASN A 187 -3.15 14.23 3.47
C ASN A 187 -3.63 12.99 2.72
N TRP A 188 -3.58 11.83 3.36
CA TRP A 188 -4.10 10.58 2.78
C TRP A 188 -5.61 10.60 2.58
N ARG A 189 -6.38 11.21 3.49
CA ARG A 189 -7.82 11.42 3.30
C ARG A 189 -8.11 12.33 2.11
N ARG A 190 -7.39 13.46 1.99
CA ARG A 190 -7.53 14.38 0.85
C ARG A 190 -7.20 13.70 -0.47
N LEU A 191 -6.12 12.93 -0.49
CA LEU A 191 -5.72 12.12 -1.64
C LEU A 191 -6.81 11.13 -2.04
N TYR A 192 -7.35 10.39 -1.07
CA TYR A 192 -8.42 9.44 -1.32
C TYR A 192 -9.68 10.11 -1.90
N LEU A 193 -10.10 11.24 -1.31
CA LEU A 193 -11.20 12.03 -1.85
C LEU A 193 -10.91 12.45 -3.30
N ARG A 194 -9.72 12.97 -3.59
CA ARG A 194 -9.34 13.35 -4.95
C ARG A 194 -9.44 12.17 -5.92
N VAL A 195 -8.90 11.00 -5.56
CA VAL A 195 -8.98 9.79 -6.38
C VAL A 195 -10.44 9.39 -6.65
N LEU A 196 -11.32 9.49 -5.65
CA LEU A 196 -12.76 9.24 -5.86
C LEU A 196 -13.40 10.23 -6.85
N TYR A 197 -12.93 11.47 -6.92
CA TYR A 197 -13.49 12.50 -7.81
C TYR A 197 -12.87 12.50 -9.21
N THR A 198 -11.61 12.11 -9.35
CA THR A 198 -10.86 12.18 -10.64
C THR A 198 -10.62 10.83 -11.29
N GLY A 199 -10.77 9.73 -10.57
CA GLY A 199 -10.51 8.38 -11.07
C GLY A 199 -11.65 7.81 -11.91
N THR A 200 -11.36 6.70 -12.58
CA THR A 200 -12.35 5.92 -13.35
C THR A 200 -13.18 4.98 -12.46
N VAL A 201 -12.83 4.94 -11.16
CA VAL A 201 -13.56 4.23 -10.09
C VAL A 201 -15.00 4.77 -9.99
N PRO A 202 -16.05 3.91 -10.06
CA PRO A 202 -17.43 4.38 -10.11
C PRO A 202 -17.82 5.25 -8.90
N LYS A 203 -18.29 6.46 -9.19
CA LYS A 203 -18.62 7.55 -8.26
C LYS A 203 -19.77 7.24 -7.29
N LEU A 204 -20.58 6.22 -7.55
CA LEU A 204 -21.92 6.09 -6.97
C LEU A 204 -22.00 5.31 -5.64
N PHE A 205 -21.10 4.35 -5.39
CA PHE A 205 -21.21 3.47 -4.21
C PHE A 205 -20.67 4.08 -2.91
N PHE A 206 -19.79 5.08 -2.99
CA PHE A 206 -19.11 5.62 -1.80
C PHE A 206 -19.79 6.85 -1.17
N VAL A 207 -20.46 7.69 -1.95
CA VAL A 207 -21.20 8.85 -1.42
C VAL A 207 -22.28 8.38 -0.43
N ILE A 208 -22.94 7.26 -0.71
CA ILE A 208 -23.98 6.68 0.16
C ILE A 208 -23.37 6.16 1.48
N ARG A 209 -22.20 5.50 1.46
CA ARG A 209 -21.54 5.02 2.69
C ARG A 209 -20.93 6.13 3.55
N PHE A 210 -20.36 7.17 2.93
CA PHE A 210 -19.79 8.29 3.69
C PHE A 210 -20.88 9.17 4.32
N PHE A 211 -22.00 9.37 3.63
CA PHE A 211 -23.19 10.00 4.23
C PHE A 211 -23.75 9.14 5.37
N PHE A 212 -23.88 7.83 5.20
CA PHE A 212 -24.34 6.95 6.29
C PHE A 212 -23.43 7.01 7.52
N TYR A 213 -22.10 7.03 7.36
CA TYR A 213 -21.19 7.13 8.52
C TYR A 213 -21.28 8.47 9.26
N ARG A 214 -21.52 9.58 8.54
CA ARG A 214 -21.76 10.89 9.17
C ARG A 214 -23.14 10.98 9.81
N CYS A 215 -24.18 10.46 9.16
CA CYS A 215 -25.54 10.43 9.69
C CYS A 215 -25.65 9.51 10.91
N VAL A 216 -25.05 8.32 10.91
CA VAL A 216 -25.06 7.40 12.07
C VAL A 216 -24.31 8.00 13.27
N ARG A 217 -23.22 8.74 13.06
CA ARG A 217 -22.55 9.49 14.15
C ARG A 217 -23.35 10.70 14.65
N LEU A 218 -24.08 11.40 13.78
CA LEU A 218 -24.96 12.50 14.18
C LEU A 218 -26.19 11.99 14.95
N VAL A 219 -26.83 10.92 14.46
CA VAL A 219 -27.99 10.28 15.10
C VAL A 219 -27.59 9.60 16.41
N GLY A 220 -26.40 9.00 16.49
CA GLY A 220 -25.85 8.46 17.74
C GLY A 220 -25.55 9.52 18.80
N ARG A 221 -25.09 10.72 18.40
CA ARG A 221 -24.88 11.84 19.33
C ARG A 221 -26.19 12.54 19.74
N LEU A 222 -27.20 12.57 18.85
CA LEU A 222 -28.53 13.09 19.18
C LEU A 222 -29.31 12.13 20.09
N ARG A 223 -29.12 10.81 19.99
CA ARG A 223 -29.73 9.84 20.90
C ARG A 223 -29.14 9.87 22.32
N MET A 224 -27.85 10.14 22.48
CA MET A 224 -27.26 10.28 23.82
C MET A 224 -27.67 11.57 24.54
N ARG A 225 -27.93 12.67 23.83
CA ARG A 225 -28.43 13.91 24.47
C ARG A 225 -29.91 13.88 24.86
N MET A 226 -30.69 12.91 24.40
CA MET A 226 -32.10 12.77 24.79
C MET A 226 -32.32 11.81 25.98
N CYS A 227 -31.31 11.04 26.38
CA CYS A 227 -31.39 10.18 27.57
C CYS A 227 -31.01 10.92 28.87
N ASP A 228 -30.19 11.97 28.80
CA ASP A 228 -29.79 12.77 29.98
C ASP A 228 -30.81 13.84 30.41
N MET A 229 -31.98 13.93 29.76
CA MET A 229 -33.05 14.86 30.16
C MET A 229 -34.31 14.16 30.69
N ARG A 230 -34.23 12.87 31.02
CA ARG A 230 -35.32 12.10 31.63
C ARG A 230 -34.82 11.23 32.79
N GLY A 231 -34.12 11.83 33.74
CA GLY A 231 -33.71 11.19 34.97
C GLY A 231 -33.51 12.24 36.06
N SER A 232 -34.60 12.47 36.82
CA SER A 232 -34.66 12.84 38.25
C SER A 232 -33.60 13.77 38.82
#